data_AF-X0X0I5-F1
#
_entry.id   AF-X0X0I5-F1
#
_cell.length_a   1.000
_cell.length_b   1.000
_cell.length_c   1.000
_cell.angle_alpha   90.00
_cell.angle_beta   90.00
_cell.angle_gamma   90.00
#
_symmetry.space_group_name_H-M   'P 1'
#
loop_
_entity.id
_entity.type
_entity.pdbx_description
1 polymer ?
#
loop_
_entity_poly.entity_id
_entity_poly.type
_entity_poly.pdbx_seq_one_letter_code
_entity_poly.pdbx_strand_id
1 'polypeptide(L)'
;FIKVSPELAKIISIGDKERDEDGQVIGEIISLGQSEPYRYEFDIGENQKITKEDPILKQIEARLRLRAEVKQGKPYYKDREIRIDSPLEFKTDKYSLMAIAFEKVIEEEKEFIETETDYRFIKVSPELAKIISIGGKERDEDGQVIGEIISLGQSVPYKYEFDIGENQKITKEDPILKQIEARLRLKAEVKQGKPYYKDREIRIDSPLEFKTDKYSLMAIAFGEEEEEKEAILKVKFKNLSPEIAEVVKVG
;
A
#
# COMPACT_ATOMS: atom_id res chain seq x y z
N PHE A 1 3.69 1.75 21.16
CA PHE A 1 5.03 1.55 21.74
C PHE A 1 4.93 0.50 22.83
N ILE A 2 6.03 -0.21 23.08
CA ILE A 2 6.16 -1.16 24.18
C ILE A 2 6.96 -0.49 25.29
N LYS A 3 6.41 -0.49 26.51
CA LYS A 3 7.11 -0.05 27.71
C LYS A 3 7.85 -1.24 28.32
N VAL A 4 9.18 -1.16 28.44
CA VAL A 4 10.03 -2.28 28.86
C VAL A 4 11.14 -1.87 29.81
N SER A 5 11.63 -2.84 30.59
CA SER A 5 12.90 -2.67 31.31
C SER A 5 14.10 -2.78 30.33
N PRO A 6 15.28 -2.26 30.69
CA PRO A 6 16.49 -2.38 29.88
C PRO A 6 16.90 -3.83 29.56
N GLU A 7 16.58 -4.78 30.43
CA GLU A 7 16.87 -6.20 30.29
C GLU A 7 15.91 -6.86 29.31
N LEU A 8 14.61 -6.53 29.41
CA LEU A 8 13.59 -6.96 28.45
C LEU A 8 13.89 -6.41 27.04
N ALA A 9 14.32 -5.16 26.95
CA ALA A 9 14.72 -4.54 25.67
C ALA A 9 15.81 -5.31 24.91
N LYS A 10 16.65 -6.07 25.62
CA LYS A 10 17.76 -6.85 25.01
C LYS A 10 17.33 -8.21 24.47
N ILE A 11 16.20 -8.75 24.93
CA ILE A 11 15.75 -10.10 24.57
C ILE A 11 14.60 -10.11 23.56
N ILE A 12 13.88 -9.00 23.43
CA ILE A 12 12.81 -8.84 22.45
C ILE A 12 13.42 -8.82 21.04
N SER A 13 12.90 -9.69 20.16
CA SER A 13 13.43 -9.88 18.82
C SER A 13 12.33 -9.92 17.76
N ILE A 14 12.67 -9.51 16.54
CA ILE A 14 11.80 -9.70 15.38
C ILE A 14 11.58 -11.21 15.18
N GLY A 15 10.35 -11.61 14.90
CA GLY A 15 9.94 -13.01 14.73
C GLY A 15 9.58 -13.73 16.04
N ASP A 16 9.66 -13.06 17.20
CA ASP A 16 9.09 -13.59 18.44
C ASP A 16 7.56 -13.72 18.28
N LYS A 17 7.02 -14.85 18.75
CA LYS A 17 5.64 -15.27 18.48
C LYS A 17 4.87 -15.53 19.76
N GLU A 18 3.63 -15.06 19.80
CA GLU A 18 2.62 -15.47 20.76
C GLU A 18 1.79 -16.61 20.17
N ARG A 19 1.56 -17.64 20.99
CA ARG A 19 0.75 -18.81 20.62
C ARG A 19 -0.42 -18.96 21.58
N ASP A 20 -1.56 -19.41 21.05
CA ASP A 20 -2.70 -19.82 21.86
C ASP A 20 -2.49 -21.19 22.52
N GLU A 21 -3.50 -21.66 23.25
CA GLU A 21 -3.48 -22.95 23.95
C GLU A 21 -3.36 -24.14 22.98
N ASP A 22 -3.81 -23.98 21.73
CA ASP A 22 -3.71 -24.97 20.65
C ASP A 22 -2.36 -24.90 19.91
N GLY A 23 -1.48 -23.96 20.29
CA GLY A 23 -0.17 -23.75 19.69
C GLY A 23 -0.18 -22.95 18.38
N GLN A 24 -1.33 -22.43 17.97
CA GLN A 24 -1.45 -21.57 16.78
C GLN A 24 -0.87 -20.20 17.07
N VAL A 25 -0.20 -19.60 16.07
CA VAL A 25 0.37 -18.25 16.22
C VAL A 25 -0.77 -17.24 16.19
N ILE A 26 -0.95 -16.51 17.29
CA ILE A 26 -1.95 -15.45 17.41
C ILE A 26 -1.31 -14.06 17.41
N GLY A 27 0.00 -13.95 17.60
CA GLY A 27 0.73 -12.70 17.46
C GLY A 27 2.18 -12.91 17.03
N GLU A 28 2.76 -11.95 16.31
CA GLU A 28 4.16 -11.96 15.88
C GLU A 28 4.74 -10.54 15.84
N ILE A 29 5.96 -10.36 16.34
CA ILE A 29 6.72 -9.13 16.17
C ILE A 29 7.30 -9.09 14.75
N ILE A 30 6.79 -8.19 13.91
CA ILE A 30 7.23 -8.07 12.51
C ILE A 30 8.32 -7.01 12.31
N SER A 31 8.38 -5.99 13.18
CA SER A 31 9.47 -5.03 13.18
C SER A 31 9.67 -4.42 14.56
N LEU A 32 10.91 -4.00 14.84
CA LEU A 32 11.30 -3.26 16.05
C LEU A 32 12.07 -2.01 15.65
N GLY A 33 11.71 -0.89 16.27
CA GLY A 33 12.47 0.36 16.22
C GLY A 33 13.64 0.36 17.20
N GLN A 34 14.29 1.51 17.33
CA GLN A 34 15.36 1.67 18.31
C GLN A 34 14.80 1.73 19.74
N SER A 35 15.55 1.20 20.69
CA SER A 35 15.22 1.36 22.12
C SER A 35 15.58 2.76 22.58
N GLU A 36 14.58 3.51 23.00
CA GLU A 36 14.71 4.88 23.47
C GLU A 36 14.37 4.98 24.97
N PRO A 37 14.83 6.01 25.70
CA PRO A 37 14.29 6.33 27.02
C PRO A 37 12.77 6.50 26.94
N TYR A 38 12.03 5.92 27.89
CA TYR A 38 10.59 6.11 27.95
C TYR A 38 10.27 7.57 28.26
N ARG A 39 9.47 8.21 27.40
CA ARG A 39 9.05 9.61 27.58
C ARG A 39 7.58 9.66 27.94
N TYR A 40 7.24 10.55 28.87
CA TYR A 40 5.88 10.72 29.34
C TYR A 40 5.57 12.19 29.55
N GLU A 41 4.34 12.56 29.23
CA GLU A 41 3.84 13.93 29.34
C GLU A 41 3.09 14.12 30.64
N PHE A 42 3.35 15.23 31.31
CA PHE A 42 2.53 15.72 32.41
C PHE A 42 1.89 17.04 32.02
N ASP A 43 0.59 17.14 32.25
CA ASP A 43 -0.12 18.42 32.24
C ASP A 43 0.22 19.17 33.53
N ILE A 44 0.74 20.38 33.39
CA ILE A 44 1.07 21.28 34.51
C ILE A 44 0.04 22.40 34.68
N GLY A 45 -1.07 22.36 33.96
CA GLY A 45 -2.08 23.41 33.86
C GLY A 45 -1.88 24.30 32.63
N GLU A 46 -2.87 25.16 32.37
CA GLU A 46 -2.83 26.19 31.32
C GLU A 46 -2.53 25.67 29.90
N ASN A 47 -2.94 24.44 29.58
CA ASN A 47 -2.63 23.75 28.32
C ASN A 47 -1.12 23.56 28.06
N GLN A 48 -0.29 23.61 29.10
CA GLN A 48 1.13 23.35 29.00
C GLN A 48 1.45 21.91 29.42
N LYS A 49 2.23 21.24 28.57
CA LYS A 49 2.71 19.89 28.84
C LYS A 49 4.23 19.89 28.98
N ILE A 50 4.72 19.18 29.99
CA ILE A 50 6.15 18.90 30.13
C ILE A 50 6.39 17.43 29.81
N THR A 51 7.31 17.18 28.89
CA THR A 51 7.83 15.83 28.62
C THR A 51 8.97 15.54 29.59
N LYS A 52 8.87 14.44 30.34
CA LYS A 52 9.96 13.89 31.15
C LYS A 52 10.43 12.56 30.58
N GLU A 53 11.71 12.27 30.79
CA GLU A 53 12.29 10.95 30.51
C GLU A 53 12.31 10.14 31.80
N ASP A 54 11.88 8.89 31.73
CA ASP A 54 12.04 7.94 32.81
C ASP A 54 13.50 7.42 32.82
N PRO A 55 14.22 7.50 33.95
CA PRO A 55 15.64 7.16 34.01
C PRO A 55 15.91 5.65 33.87
N ILE A 56 14.89 4.81 34.03
CA ILE A 56 15.03 3.35 34.07
C ILE A 56 14.32 2.72 32.87
N LEU A 57 13.11 3.17 32.58
CA LEU A 57 12.25 2.53 31.60
C LEU A 57 12.65 2.93 30.17
N LYS A 58 12.49 1.95 29.27
CA LYS A 58 12.70 2.12 27.84
C LYS A 58 11.37 2.00 27.11
N GLN A 59 11.32 2.62 25.94
CA GLN A 59 10.27 2.43 24.96
C GLN A 59 10.85 1.90 23.66
N ILE A 60 10.11 0.99 23.03
CA ILE A 60 10.46 0.46 21.71
C ILE A 60 9.23 0.59 20.84
N GLU A 61 9.41 1.17 19.65
CA GLU A 61 8.39 1.09 18.62
C GLU A 61 8.36 -0.33 18.05
N ALA A 62 7.18 -0.92 17.91
CA ALA A 62 7.05 -2.27 17.37
C ALA A 62 5.83 -2.35 16.47
N ARG A 63 5.97 -3.08 15.37
CA ARG A 63 4.84 -3.54 14.57
C ARG A 63 4.56 -4.99 14.93
N LEU A 64 3.30 -5.26 15.22
CA LEU A 64 2.80 -6.59 15.58
C LEU A 64 1.82 -7.04 14.49
N ARG A 65 1.98 -8.28 14.03
CA ARG A 65 0.94 -8.99 13.30
C ARG A 65 0.10 -9.74 14.32
N LEU A 66 -1.19 -9.45 14.39
CA LEU A 66 -2.09 -10.02 15.40
C LEU A 66 -3.27 -10.71 14.71
N ARG A 67 -3.62 -11.90 15.19
CA ARG A 67 -4.85 -12.58 14.78
C ARG A 67 -6.01 -11.97 15.57
N ALA A 68 -6.76 -11.10 14.92
CA ALA A 68 -7.91 -10.42 15.51
C ALA A 68 -9.25 -11.05 15.04
N GLU A 69 -10.22 -11.10 15.93
CA GLU A 69 -11.62 -11.43 15.61
C GLU A 69 -12.41 -10.13 15.38
N VAL A 70 -13.21 -10.08 14.33
CA VAL A 70 -14.09 -8.93 14.09
C VAL A 70 -15.46 -9.20 14.72
N LYS A 71 -15.80 -8.45 15.77
CA LYS A 71 -17.10 -8.51 16.46
C LYS A 71 -17.81 -7.17 16.26
N GLN A 72 -18.99 -7.18 15.64
CA GLN A 72 -19.78 -5.97 15.36
C GLN A 72 -18.96 -4.87 14.61
N GLY A 73 -18.13 -5.28 13.65
CA GLY A 73 -17.29 -4.36 12.87
C GLY A 73 -16.07 -3.80 13.61
N LYS A 74 -15.77 -4.29 14.81
CA LYS A 74 -14.61 -3.88 15.61
C LYS A 74 -13.60 -5.01 15.75
N PRO A 75 -12.29 -4.75 15.62
CA PRO A 75 -11.26 -5.77 15.78
C PRO A 75 -10.99 -6.05 17.26
N TYR A 76 -10.92 -7.32 17.63
CA TYR A 76 -10.58 -7.80 18.95
C TYR A 76 -9.36 -8.71 18.90
N TYR A 77 -8.34 -8.41 19.69
CA TYR A 77 -7.27 -9.36 19.95
C TYR A 77 -7.53 -10.04 21.29
N LYS A 78 -7.69 -11.37 21.27
CA LYS A 78 -8.24 -12.12 22.40
C LYS A 78 -9.60 -11.53 22.78
N ASP A 79 -9.77 -11.10 24.02
CA ASP A 79 -11.01 -10.49 24.53
C ASP A 79 -10.98 -8.96 24.58
N ARG A 80 -9.99 -8.30 23.94
CA ARG A 80 -9.83 -6.84 23.99
C ARG A 80 -9.97 -6.19 22.62
N GLU A 81 -10.80 -5.14 22.57
CA GLU A 81 -10.92 -4.27 21.40
C GLU A 81 -9.56 -3.59 21.11
N ILE A 82 -9.07 -3.75 19.88
CA ILE A 82 -7.90 -3.02 19.40
C ILE A 82 -8.36 -1.63 18.99
N ARG A 83 -7.98 -0.64 19.79
CA ARG A 83 -8.19 0.80 19.50
C ARG A 83 -6.95 1.58 19.96
N ILE A 84 -6.82 2.80 19.45
CA ILE A 84 -5.77 3.73 19.89
C ILE A 84 -5.86 3.89 21.41
N ASP A 85 -4.70 3.93 22.06
CA ASP A 85 -4.47 3.97 23.50
C ASP A 85 -4.98 2.75 24.29
N SER A 86 -5.47 1.70 23.60
CA SER A 86 -5.84 0.45 24.24
C SER A 86 -4.59 -0.36 24.60
N PRO A 87 -4.43 -0.78 25.88
CA PRO A 87 -3.34 -1.63 26.28
C PRO A 87 -3.55 -3.07 25.80
N LEU A 88 -2.55 -3.60 25.11
CA LEU A 88 -2.49 -4.94 24.56
C LEU A 88 -1.40 -5.75 25.26
N GLU A 89 -1.73 -6.94 25.74
CA GLU A 89 -0.76 -7.88 26.28
C GLU A 89 -0.29 -8.84 25.19
N PHE A 90 1.03 -8.86 24.96
CA PHE A 90 1.69 -9.79 24.07
C PHE A 90 2.62 -10.70 24.87
N LYS A 91 2.43 -12.02 24.73
CA LYS A 91 3.13 -13.02 25.55
C LYS A 91 3.84 -14.05 24.69
N THR A 92 5.11 -14.28 24.97
CA THR A 92 5.91 -15.33 24.37
C THR A 92 6.26 -16.39 25.43
N ASP A 93 7.00 -17.41 25.02
CA ASP A 93 7.66 -18.36 25.92
C ASP A 93 8.76 -17.70 26.79
N LYS A 94 9.32 -16.57 26.33
CA LYS A 94 10.44 -15.87 26.97
C LYS A 94 10.00 -14.73 27.88
N TYR A 95 8.91 -14.04 27.56
CA TYR A 95 8.48 -12.82 28.26
C TYR A 95 6.99 -12.48 28.05
N SER A 96 6.46 -11.56 28.86
CA SER A 96 5.19 -10.89 28.61
C SER A 96 5.41 -9.37 28.59
N LEU A 97 4.77 -8.67 27.66
CA LEU A 97 4.86 -7.22 27.51
C LEU A 97 3.50 -6.57 27.29
N MET A 98 3.42 -5.31 27.71
CA MET A 98 2.27 -4.44 27.46
C MET A 98 2.63 -3.44 26.36
N ALA A 99 1.90 -3.51 25.27
CA ALA A 99 1.97 -2.58 24.16
C ALA A 99 0.78 -1.62 24.21
N ILE A 100 0.99 -0.37 23.80
CA ILE A 100 -0.09 0.58 23.56
C ILE A 100 -0.12 0.85 22.06
N ALA A 101 -1.28 0.64 21.44
CA ALA A 101 -1.52 1.02 20.05
C ALA A 101 -1.63 2.54 19.96
N PHE A 102 -0.82 3.19 19.15
CA PHE A 102 -0.73 4.66 19.06
C PHE A 102 -0.97 5.18 17.64
N GLU A 103 -1.11 4.28 16.66
CA GLU A 103 -1.44 4.59 15.28
C GLU A 103 -2.49 3.60 14.80
N LYS A 104 -3.43 4.05 13.95
CA LYS A 104 -4.56 3.25 13.48
C LYS A 104 -4.04 2.15 12.56
N VAL A 105 -3.97 0.91 13.05
CA VAL A 105 -3.68 -0.26 12.22
C VAL A 105 -4.95 -0.61 11.46
N ILE A 106 -5.06 -0.08 10.25
CA ILE A 106 -5.84 -0.73 9.20
C ILE A 106 -4.79 -1.41 8.32
N GLU A 107 -4.53 -2.70 8.54
CA GLU A 107 -4.07 -3.51 7.41
C GLU A 107 -5.27 -3.56 6.48
N GLU A 108 -5.31 -2.66 5.50
CA GLU A 108 -6.10 -2.92 4.31
C GLU A 108 -5.55 -4.24 3.78
N GLU A 109 -6.37 -5.29 3.75
CA GLU A 109 -6.04 -6.49 2.99
C GLU A 109 -5.61 -6.01 1.61
N LYS A 110 -4.34 -6.24 1.28
CA LYS A 110 -3.81 -5.84 -0.02
C LYS A 110 -4.50 -6.70 -1.06
N GLU A 111 -5.56 -6.18 -1.63
CA GLU A 111 -6.22 -6.79 -2.76
C GLU A 111 -5.30 -6.61 -3.96
N PHE A 112 -4.79 -7.72 -4.49
CA PHE A 112 -4.01 -7.71 -5.72
C PHE A 112 -4.89 -8.16 -6.88
N ILE A 113 -4.89 -7.39 -7.96
CA ILE A 113 -5.55 -7.73 -9.22
C ILE A 113 -4.50 -7.91 -10.32
N GLU A 114 -4.83 -8.70 -11.33
CA GLU A 114 -4.11 -8.68 -12.60
C GLU A 114 -4.83 -7.74 -13.56
N THR A 115 -4.10 -6.75 -14.09
CA THR A 115 -4.62 -5.82 -15.10
C THR A 115 -3.78 -5.87 -16.36
N GLU A 116 -4.42 -5.75 -17.51
CA GLU A 116 -3.76 -5.61 -18.80
C GLU A 116 -3.93 -4.17 -19.28
N THR A 117 -2.83 -3.45 -19.49
CA THR A 117 -2.86 -2.02 -19.83
C THR A 117 -1.88 -1.73 -20.96
N ASP A 118 -2.27 -0.81 -21.84
CA ASP A 118 -1.44 -0.37 -22.96
C ASP A 118 -0.47 0.74 -22.52
N TYR A 119 0.80 0.55 -22.85
CA TYR A 119 1.92 1.38 -22.45
C TYR A 119 2.81 1.72 -23.63
N ARG A 120 3.36 2.93 -23.64
CA ARG A 120 4.39 3.33 -24.58
C ARG A 120 5.73 3.34 -23.89
N PHE A 121 6.61 2.43 -24.29
CA PHE A 121 8.02 2.50 -23.92
C PHE A 121 8.65 3.69 -24.63
N ILE A 122 9.21 4.62 -23.88
CA ILE A 122 9.76 5.88 -24.39
C ILE A 122 11.27 5.93 -24.22
N LYS A 123 11.93 6.76 -25.04
CA LYS A 123 13.39 6.96 -25.00
C LYS A 123 14.17 5.64 -25.10
N VAL A 124 13.69 4.70 -25.90
CA VAL A 124 14.30 3.38 -26.10
C VAL A 124 15.47 3.52 -27.08
N SER A 125 16.68 3.10 -26.71
CA SER A 125 17.81 3.11 -27.66
C SER A 125 17.65 2.03 -28.73
N PRO A 126 18.26 2.18 -29.93
CA PRO A 126 18.22 1.15 -30.96
C PRO A 126 18.74 -0.23 -30.53
N GLU A 127 19.70 -0.28 -29.62
CA GLU A 127 20.24 -1.51 -29.04
C GLU A 127 19.24 -2.17 -28.09
N LEU A 128 18.61 -1.35 -27.24
CA LEU A 128 17.58 -1.81 -26.32
C LEU A 128 16.35 -2.34 -27.06
N ALA A 129 15.95 -1.66 -28.13
CA ALA A 129 14.82 -2.06 -28.98
C ALA A 129 15.00 -3.47 -29.58
N LYS A 130 16.24 -3.96 -29.74
CA LYS A 130 16.53 -5.31 -30.27
C LYS A 130 16.38 -6.42 -29.25
N ILE A 131 16.46 -6.11 -27.95
CA ILE A 131 16.44 -7.11 -26.87
C ILE A 131 15.10 -7.16 -26.13
N ILE A 132 14.28 -6.11 -26.25
CA ILE A 132 12.90 -6.11 -25.75
C ILE A 132 12.10 -7.17 -26.51
N SER A 133 11.42 -8.04 -25.79
CA SER A 133 10.68 -9.16 -26.36
C SER A 133 9.41 -9.46 -25.59
N ILE A 134 8.42 -10.02 -26.30
CA ILE A 134 7.20 -10.57 -25.70
C ILE A 134 7.59 -11.67 -24.72
N GLY A 135 6.94 -11.70 -23.55
CA GLY A 135 7.28 -12.59 -22.44
C GLY A 135 8.40 -12.08 -21.54
N GLY A 136 8.92 -10.86 -21.77
CA GLY A 136 9.81 -10.17 -20.83
C GLY A 136 9.10 -9.98 -19.49
N LYS A 137 9.72 -10.45 -18.40
CA LYS A 137 9.11 -10.50 -17.05
C LYS A 137 9.86 -9.64 -16.06
N GLU A 138 9.12 -8.83 -15.34
CA GLU A 138 9.57 -8.17 -14.13
C GLU A 138 9.23 -9.05 -12.93
N ARG A 139 10.20 -9.21 -12.02
CA ARG A 139 10.05 -9.98 -10.80
C ARG A 139 10.35 -9.13 -9.58
N ASP A 140 9.63 -9.39 -8.49
CA ASP A 140 9.92 -8.80 -7.19
C ASP A 140 11.11 -9.48 -6.49
N GLU A 141 11.41 -9.05 -5.26
CA GLU A 141 12.52 -9.57 -4.45
C GLU A 141 12.34 -11.05 -4.08
N ASP A 142 11.10 -11.53 -4.02
CA ASP A 142 10.74 -12.94 -3.78
C ASP A 142 10.77 -13.78 -5.06
N GLY A 143 11.05 -13.17 -6.21
CA GLY A 143 11.09 -13.82 -7.52
C GLY A 143 9.71 -14.05 -8.15
N GLN A 144 8.62 -13.51 -7.58
CA GLN A 144 7.29 -13.57 -8.18
C GLN A 144 7.21 -12.64 -9.38
N VAL A 145 6.48 -13.05 -10.42
CA VAL A 145 6.24 -12.20 -11.59
C VAL A 145 5.23 -11.13 -11.22
N ILE A 146 5.64 -9.87 -11.31
CA ILE A 146 4.78 -8.71 -11.04
C ILE A 146 4.42 -7.94 -12.31
N GLY A 147 5.14 -8.17 -13.42
CA GLY A 147 4.83 -7.59 -14.71
C GLY A 147 5.29 -8.48 -15.88
N GLU A 148 4.53 -8.50 -16.96
CA GLU A 148 4.86 -9.25 -18.18
C GLU A 148 4.49 -8.46 -19.44
N ILE A 149 5.40 -8.44 -20.41
CA ILE A 149 5.12 -7.90 -21.76
C ILE A 149 4.30 -8.93 -22.53
N ILE A 150 3.01 -8.66 -22.73
CA ILE A 150 2.12 -9.59 -23.44
C ILE A 150 2.00 -9.30 -24.93
N SER A 151 2.25 -8.05 -25.35
CA SER A 151 2.35 -7.68 -26.76
C SER A 151 3.35 -6.54 -26.98
N LEU A 152 3.89 -6.47 -28.20
CA LEU A 152 4.77 -5.39 -28.66
C LEU A 152 4.31 -4.91 -30.04
N GLY A 153 4.20 -3.61 -30.19
CA GLY A 153 4.01 -2.90 -31.44
C GLY A 153 5.32 -2.67 -32.19
N GLN A 154 5.24 -1.86 -33.25
CA GLN A 154 6.41 -1.52 -34.05
C GLN A 154 7.30 -0.50 -33.33
N SER A 155 8.62 -0.65 -33.52
CA SER A 155 9.59 0.36 -33.09
C SER A 155 9.54 1.55 -34.06
N VAL A 156 9.14 2.71 -33.55
CA VAL A 156 9.04 3.96 -34.33
C VAL A 156 9.90 5.06 -33.68
N PRO A 157 10.27 6.13 -34.41
CA PRO A 157 10.98 7.26 -33.82
C PRO A 157 10.25 7.83 -32.60
N TYR A 158 10.99 8.16 -31.54
CA TYR A 158 10.43 8.79 -30.35
C TYR A 158 9.94 10.21 -30.68
N LYS A 159 8.68 10.50 -30.36
CA LYS A 159 8.08 11.82 -30.55
C LYS A 159 7.97 12.56 -29.24
N TYR A 160 8.24 13.85 -29.25
CA TYR A 160 8.14 14.71 -28.08
C TYR A 160 7.59 16.08 -28.46
N GLU A 161 6.84 16.68 -27.53
CA GLU A 161 6.17 17.95 -27.72
C GLU A 161 6.96 19.08 -27.05
N PHE A 162 7.08 20.20 -27.75
CA PHE A 162 7.52 21.47 -27.19
C PHE A 162 6.35 22.43 -27.13
N ASP A 163 6.14 23.03 -25.97
CA ASP A 163 5.32 24.23 -25.85
C ASP A 163 6.12 25.43 -26.37
N ILE A 164 5.55 26.14 -27.34
CA ILE A 164 6.15 27.34 -27.94
C ILE A 164 5.43 28.63 -27.50
N GLY A 165 4.53 28.53 -26.51
CA GLY A 165 3.66 29.61 -26.05
C GLY A 165 2.29 29.59 -26.73
N GLU A 166 1.36 30.41 -26.22
CA GLU A 166 0.01 30.62 -26.78
C GLU A 166 -0.82 29.33 -26.98
N ASN A 167 -0.63 28.33 -26.13
CA ASN A 167 -1.24 26.99 -26.25
C ASN A 167 -0.90 26.27 -27.57
N GLN A 168 0.19 26.64 -28.23
CA GLN A 168 0.68 25.97 -29.42
C GLN A 168 1.77 24.97 -29.06
N LYS A 169 1.69 23.78 -29.66
CA LYS A 169 2.66 22.70 -29.47
C LYS A 169 3.29 22.31 -30.80
N ILE A 170 4.60 22.09 -30.79
CA ILE A 170 5.33 21.49 -31.91
C ILE A 170 5.73 20.08 -31.51
N THR A 171 5.36 19.10 -32.32
CA THR A 171 5.89 17.74 -32.22
C THR A 171 7.20 17.63 -33.00
N LYS A 172 8.26 17.14 -32.36
CA LYS A 172 9.51 16.75 -33.01
C LYS A 172 9.77 15.26 -32.86
N GLU A 173 10.54 14.71 -33.80
CA GLU A 173 11.04 13.34 -33.74
C GLU A 173 12.49 13.35 -33.28
N ASP A 174 12.85 12.43 -32.39
CA ASP A 174 14.23 12.18 -32.02
C ASP A 174 14.91 11.33 -33.11
N PRO A 175 16.09 11.73 -33.62
CA PRO A 175 16.76 11.02 -34.71
C PRO A 175 17.28 9.64 -34.32
N ILE A 176 17.45 9.36 -33.03
CA ILE A 176 18.07 8.14 -32.52
C ILE A 176 17.09 7.33 -31.69
N LEU A 177 16.45 7.98 -30.72
CA LEU A 177 15.59 7.31 -29.76
C LEU A 177 14.30 6.80 -30.43
N LYS A 178 13.83 5.69 -29.90
CA LYS A 178 12.63 5.00 -30.34
C LYS A 178 11.57 5.03 -29.25
N GLN A 179 10.34 4.81 -29.69
CA GLN A 179 9.24 4.42 -28.83
C GLN A 179 8.64 3.12 -29.36
N ILE A 180 8.11 2.32 -28.44
CA ILE A 180 7.50 1.03 -28.73
C ILE A 180 6.22 0.95 -27.92
N GLU A 181 5.09 0.75 -28.57
CA GLU A 181 3.83 0.46 -27.88
C GLU A 181 3.86 -0.99 -27.41
N ALA A 182 3.35 -1.24 -26.22
CA ALA A 182 3.39 -2.54 -25.58
C ALA A 182 2.14 -2.70 -24.72
N ARG A 183 1.56 -3.90 -24.70
CA ARG A 183 0.59 -4.24 -23.67
C ARG A 183 1.31 -4.98 -22.55
N LEU A 184 1.07 -4.55 -21.32
CA LEU A 184 1.63 -5.15 -20.12
C LEU A 184 0.53 -5.81 -19.31
N ARG A 185 0.79 -7.03 -18.81
CA ARG A 185 0.04 -7.61 -17.69
C ARG A 185 0.77 -7.27 -16.40
N LEU A 186 0.10 -6.57 -15.50
CA LEU A 186 0.66 -6.09 -14.24
C LEU A 186 -0.11 -6.66 -13.06
N LYS A 187 0.60 -7.09 -12.02
CA LYS A 187 0.04 -7.38 -10.71
C LYS A 187 -0.06 -6.07 -9.94
N ALA A 188 -1.26 -5.54 -9.79
CA ALA A 188 -1.54 -4.24 -9.18
C ALA A 188 -2.15 -4.41 -7.79
N GLU A 189 -1.74 -3.56 -6.85
CA GLU A 189 -2.35 -3.45 -5.52
C GLU A 189 -3.50 -2.44 -5.59
N VAL A 190 -4.70 -2.83 -5.16
CA VAL A 190 -5.86 -1.93 -5.09
C VAL A 190 -5.79 -1.16 -3.77
N LYS A 191 -5.66 0.18 -3.86
CA LYS A 191 -5.67 1.09 -2.72
C LYS A 191 -6.80 2.08 -2.91
N GLN A 192 -7.75 2.14 -1.97
CA GLN A 192 -8.89 3.05 -2.05
C GLN A 192 -9.67 2.93 -3.39
N GLY A 193 -9.84 1.69 -3.88
CA GLY A 193 -10.53 1.40 -5.15
C GLY A 193 -9.73 1.68 -6.42
N LYS A 194 -8.47 2.14 -6.31
CA LYS A 194 -7.61 2.46 -7.45
C LYS A 194 -6.48 1.45 -7.62
N PRO A 195 -6.15 1.03 -8.85
CA PRO A 195 -5.05 0.09 -9.08
C PRO A 195 -3.69 0.80 -9.02
N TYR A 196 -2.74 0.22 -8.28
CA TYR A 196 -1.36 0.70 -8.19
C TYR A 196 -0.37 -0.38 -8.63
N TYR A 197 0.53 -0.02 -9.55
CA TYR A 197 1.72 -0.81 -9.82
C TYR A 197 2.88 -0.24 -9.00
N LYS A 198 3.40 -1.02 -8.04
CA LYS A 198 4.40 -0.57 -7.06
C LYS A 198 3.86 0.65 -6.27
N ASP A 199 4.45 1.82 -6.47
CA ASP A 199 4.11 3.09 -5.84
C ASP A 199 3.31 4.03 -6.75
N ARG A 200 2.94 3.60 -7.97
CA ARG A 200 2.28 4.43 -8.99
C ARG A 200 0.87 3.95 -9.32
N GLU A 201 -0.09 4.87 -9.30
CA GLU A 201 -1.45 4.61 -9.79
C GLU A 201 -1.39 4.27 -11.29
N ILE A 202 -2.06 3.19 -11.69
CA ILE A 202 -2.24 2.81 -13.08
C ILE A 202 -3.38 3.66 -13.64
N ARG A 203 -3.01 4.73 -14.35
CA ARG A 203 -3.91 5.62 -15.06
C ARG A 203 -3.21 6.19 -16.29
N ILE A 204 -3.97 6.75 -17.22
CA ILE A 204 -3.42 7.36 -18.44
C ILE A 204 -2.41 8.46 -18.09
N ASP A 205 -1.36 8.53 -18.89
CA ASP A 205 -0.19 9.41 -18.72
C ASP A 205 0.61 9.16 -17.43
N SER A 206 0.29 8.12 -16.65
CA SER A 206 1.10 7.72 -15.50
C SER A 206 2.38 7.03 -15.97
N PRO A 207 3.57 7.56 -15.61
CA PRO A 207 4.82 6.90 -15.93
C PRO A 207 5.10 5.75 -14.96
N LEU A 208 5.69 4.68 -15.46
CA LEU A 208 6.29 3.63 -14.64
C LEU A 208 7.65 3.21 -15.19
N GLU A 209 8.44 2.59 -14.31
CA GLU A 209 9.66 1.87 -14.70
C GLU A 209 9.36 0.37 -14.75
N PHE A 210 9.64 -0.24 -15.89
CA PHE A 210 9.55 -1.68 -16.11
C PHE A 210 10.95 -2.28 -16.21
N LYS A 211 11.26 -3.24 -15.33
CA LYS A 211 12.60 -3.79 -15.19
C LYS A 211 12.61 -5.31 -15.32
N THR A 212 13.52 -5.80 -16.16
CA THR A 212 13.81 -7.23 -16.30
C THR A 212 15.25 -7.51 -15.82
N ASP A 213 15.66 -8.78 -15.90
CA ASP A 213 17.06 -9.19 -15.71
C ASP A 213 18.01 -8.61 -16.77
N LYS A 214 17.49 -8.24 -17.95
CA LYS A 214 18.29 -7.78 -19.10
C LYS A 214 18.26 -6.27 -19.32
N TYR A 215 17.21 -5.59 -18.89
CA TYR A 215 17.01 -4.17 -19.18
C TYR A 215 16.05 -3.48 -18.20
N SER A 216 16.14 -2.15 -18.14
CA SER A 216 15.12 -1.28 -17.54
C SER A 216 14.65 -0.25 -18.55
N LEU A 217 13.36 0.10 -18.53
CA LEU A 217 12.77 1.07 -19.44
C LEU A 217 11.65 1.87 -18.78
N MET A 218 11.45 3.09 -19.28
CA MET A 218 10.34 3.95 -18.89
C MET A 218 9.15 3.71 -19.81
N ALA A 219 7.98 3.56 -19.22
CA ALA A 219 6.72 3.34 -19.89
C ALA A 219 5.69 4.40 -19.46
N ILE A 220 4.84 4.85 -20.37
CA ILE A 220 3.72 5.76 -20.08
C ILE A 220 2.43 5.07 -20.51
N ALA A 221 1.47 4.93 -19.60
CA ALA A 221 0.18 4.35 -19.92
C ALA A 221 -0.58 5.25 -20.91
N PHE A 222 -1.23 4.67 -21.90
CA PHE A 222 -2.07 5.39 -22.86
C PHE A 222 -3.35 4.62 -23.15
N GLY A 223 -4.39 5.32 -23.59
CA GLY A 223 -5.70 4.75 -23.85
C GLY A 223 -6.79 5.81 -23.77
N GLU A 224 -8.04 5.38 -23.77
CA GLU A 224 -9.20 6.24 -23.46
C GLU A 224 -9.50 6.11 -21.95
N GLU A 225 -9.71 7.24 -21.25
CA GLU A 225 -10.24 7.17 -19.88
C GLU A 225 -11.67 6.66 -19.97
N GLU A 226 -11.96 5.48 -19.41
CA GLU A 226 -13.33 5.11 -19.13
C GLU A 226 -13.84 6.02 -18.01
N GLU A 227 -14.60 7.06 -18.37
CA GLU A 227 -15.35 7.84 -17.39
C GLU A 227 -16.36 6.92 -16.69
N GLU A 228 -16.07 6.53 -15.44
CA GLU A 228 -17.09 5.97 -14.55
C GLU A 228 -18.17 7.03 -14.32
N LYS A 229 -19.27 6.92 -15.06
CA LYS A 229 -20.45 7.75 -14.84
C LYS A 229 -21.27 7.15 -13.71
N GLU A 230 -21.18 7.73 -12.51
CA GLU A 230 -22.17 7.47 -11.46
C GLU A 230 -23.58 7.86 -11.96
N ALA A 231 -24.44 6.86 -12.13
CA ALA A 231 -25.84 7.08 -12.46
C ALA A 231 -26.65 7.36 -11.19
N ILE A 232 -26.95 8.63 -10.93
CA ILE A 232 -27.91 9.00 -9.88
C ILE A 232 -29.34 8.71 -10.40
N LEU A 233 -29.88 7.54 -10.05
CA LEU A 233 -31.24 7.14 -10.38
C LEU A 233 -32.26 7.74 -9.40
N LYS A 234 -33.18 8.57 -9.90
CA LYS A 234 -34.42 8.92 -9.17
C LYS A 234 -35.44 7.79 -9.30
N VAL A 235 -35.53 6.94 -8.28
CA VAL A 235 -36.47 5.81 -8.26
C VAL A 235 -37.76 6.22 -7.55
N LYS A 236 -38.92 5.90 -8.14
CA LYS A 236 -40.24 6.08 -7.50
C LYS A 236 -40.81 4.72 -7.11
N PHE A 237 -40.69 4.38 -5.84
CA PHE A 237 -41.28 3.16 -5.30
C PHE A 237 -42.81 3.27 -5.28
N LYS A 238 -43.51 2.25 -5.81
CA LYS A 238 -44.96 2.06 -5.67
C LYS A 238 -45.20 0.84 -4.80
N ASN A 239 -46.19 0.89 -3.91
CA ASN A 239 -46.57 -0.17 -2.96
C ASN A 239 -45.52 -0.48 -1.88
N LEU A 240 -44.95 0.55 -1.24
CA LEU A 240 -44.21 0.36 0.01
C LEU A 240 -45.18 0.00 1.13
N SER A 241 -44.88 -1.06 1.90
CA SER A 241 -45.59 -1.30 3.15
C SER A 241 -45.33 -0.14 4.12
N PRO A 242 -46.27 0.18 5.03
CA PRO A 242 -46.10 1.28 5.99
C PRO A 242 -44.80 1.21 6.80
N GLU A 243 -44.36 0.00 7.11
CA GLU A 243 -43.13 -0.29 7.86
C GLU A 243 -41.85 0.11 7.09
N ILE A 244 -41.83 -0.06 5.77
CA ILE A 244 -40.68 0.32 4.93
C ILE A 244 -40.68 1.83 4.66
N ALA A 245 -41.84 2.47 4.65
CA ALA A 245 -41.97 3.90 4.42
C ALA A 245 -41.38 4.78 5.55
N GLU A 246 -41.30 4.27 6.79
CA GLU A 246 -40.64 4.98 7.90
C GLU A 246 -39.10 4.97 7.78
N VAL A 247 -38.52 3.87 7.28
CA VAL A 247 -37.06 3.74 7.12
C VAL A 247 -36.53 4.64 5.99
N VAL A 248 -37.32 4.86 4.94
CA VAL A 248 -36.93 5.67 3.76
C VAL A 248 -37.04 7.19 4.00
N LYS A 249 -37.60 7.64 5.12
CA LYS A 249 -37.70 9.08 5.46
C LYS A 249 -36.43 9.68 6.07
N VAL A 250 -35.43 8.87 6.41
CA VAL A 250 -34.17 9.32 7.01
C VAL A 250 -33.02 8.96 6.07
N GLY A 251 -32.85 9.76 5.02
CA GLY A 251 -31.78 9.60 4.02
C GLY A 251 -31.73 10.79 3.10
#